data_AF-A0A1V3RW93-F1
#
_entry.id   AF-A0A1V3RW93-F1
#
_cell.length_a   1.000
_cell.length_b   1.000
_cell.length_c   1.000
_cell.angle_alpha   90.00
_cell.angle_beta   90.00
_cell.angle_gamma   90.00
#
_symmetry.space_group_name_H-M   'P 1'
#
loop_
_entity.id
_entity.type
_entity.pdbx_description
1 polymer ?
#
loop_
_entity_poly.entity_id
_entity_poly.type
_entity_poly.pdbx_seq_one_letter_code
_entity_poly.pdbx_strand_id
1 'polypeptide(L)'
;MSMRAFSTLLLCLLLTGCDERTALHSHLSEQDANEVIAELANKNVEASKQVDKEGLTVLVEPADMNSAVQVLEAAGLPRRSRSSLGEIFRKEGVISTPMEERARYIYALSQELESTLSQIDGVVLARVHVVLPERVAPGEPVQPASASVFIKHTNALDPDSITPRVRNLVASGIPGMADATQNPTKLSVVFVPAAPYQERRKMAYFGPFLMQADDIGYWRAVTVTASITLLAILMGVLYGLYRLWRQGVLVLPRFLDHSLAKPAGAPTAPQSSATPGLFAVKNPGTKPDSNGTAA
;
A
#
# COMPACT_ATOMS: atom_id res chain seq x y z
N MET A 1 17.50 -31.35 -29.57
CA MET A 1 17.28 -31.89 -28.20
C MET A 1 17.27 -30.80 -27.13
N SER A 2 18.00 -29.70 -27.30
CA SER A 2 18.06 -28.54 -26.37
C SER A 2 16.74 -27.78 -26.17
N MET A 3 15.90 -27.65 -27.21
CA MET A 3 14.65 -26.85 -27.13
C MET A 3 13.54 -27.51 -26.29
N ARG A 4 13.52 -28.85 -26.24
CA ARG A 4 12.61 -29.60 -25.37
C ARG A 4 13.06 -29.56 -23.91
N ALA A 5 14.37 -29.67 -23.67
CA ALA A 5 14.95 -29.56 -22.33
C ALA A 5 14.74 -28.16 -21.71
N PHE A 6 14.83 -27.10 -22.52
CA PHE A 6 14.58 -25.74 -22.06
C PHE A 6 13.10 -25.50 -21.73
N SER A 7 12.18 -26.05 -22.54
CA SER A 7 10.74 -25.96 -22.27
C SER A 7 10.33 -26.73 -21.01
N THR A 8 10.92 -27.91 -20.76
CA THR A 8 10.66 -28.66 -19.53
C THR A 8 11.26 -27.99 -18.30
N LEU A 9 12.45 -27.39 -18.43
CA LEU A 9 13.07 -26.63 -17.34
C LEU A 9 12.26 -25.38 -16.98
N LEU A 10 11.77 -24.65 -17.98
CA LEU A 10 10.90 -23.48 -17.80
C LEU A 10 9.57 -23.87 -17.14
N LEU A 11 8.98 -24.99 -17.55
CA LEU A 11 7.74 -25.50 -16.96
C LEU A 11 7.94 -25.96 -15.50
N CYS A 12 9.07 -26.60 -15.19
CA CYS A 12 9.41 -26.97 -13.82
C CYS A 12 9.68 -25.74 -12.94
N LEU A 13 10.30 -24.69 -13.48
CA LEU A 13 10.55 -23.43 -12.76
C LEU A 13 9.27 -22.63 -12.49
N LEU A 14 8.25 -22.78 -13.35
CA LEU A 14 6.93 -22.19 -13.16
C LEU A 14 6.08 -22.94 -12.12
N LEU A 15 6.46 -24.17 -11.74
CA LEU A 15 5.70 -25.01 -10.81
C LEU A 15 6.17 -24.92 -9.35
N THR A 16 7.25 -24.21 -9.04
CA THR A 16 7.78 -24.11 -7.66
C THR A 16 7.13 -23.03 -6.80
N GLY A 17 6.02 -22.43 -7.24
CA GLY A 17 5.29 -21.41 -6.50
C GLY A 17 4.18 -21.98 -5.61
N CYS A 18 4.49 -22.81 -4.63
CA CYS A 18 3.54 -23.12 -3.55
C CYS A 18 3.73 -22.10 -2.42
N ASP A 19 2.78 -21.17 -2.31
CA ASP A 19 2.65 -20.22 -1.21
C ASP A 19 2.03 -20.95 -0.01
N GLU A 20 2.86 -21.65 0.76
CA GLU A 20 2.45 -22.30 2.00
C GLU A 20 2.34 -21.22 3.08
N ARG A 21 1.13 -20.95 3.57
CA ARG A 21 0.89 -19.97 4.64
C ARG A 21 0.51 -20.66 5.94
N THR A 22 1.08 -20.18 7.03
CA THR A 22 0.89 -20.72 8.38
C THR A 22 0.07 -19.78 9.24
N ALA A 23 -0.81 -20.35 10.06
CA ALA A 23 -1.63 -19.57 10.98
C ALA A 23 -0.79 -19.06 12.17
N LEU A 24 -0.79 -17.74 12.37
CA LEU A 24 -0.06 -17.08 13.45
C LEU A 24 -0.94 -16.92 14.70
N HIS A 25 -2.13 -16.33 14.51
CA HIS A 25 -3.14 -16.15 15.55
C HIS A 25 -4.52 -16.44 14.97
N SER A 26 -5.37 -17.11 15.76
CA SER A 26 -6.76 -17.43 15.45
C SER A 26 -7.71 -16.77 16.47
N HIS A 27 -9.00 -16.76 16.16
CA HIS A 27 -10.06 -16.22 17.03
C HIS A 27 -9.90 -14.73 17.36
N LEU A 28 -9.38 -13.94 16.41
CA LEU A 28 -9.26 -12.50 16.57
C LEU A 28 -10.56 -11.79 16.20
N SER A 29 -10.85 -10.70 16.90
CA SER A 29 -11.85 -9.74 16.45
C SER A 29 -11.38 -9.05 15.16
N GLU A 30 -12.30 -8.47 14.40
CA GLU A 30 -11.93 -7.74 13.17
C GLU A 30 -10.96 -6.59 13.46
N GLN A 31 -11.17 -5.87 14.57
CA GLN A 31 -10.31 -4.77 14.97
C GLN A 31 -8.90 -5.27 15.34
N ASP A 32 -8.80 -6.35 16.11
CA ASP A 32 -7.50 -6.91 16.50
C ASP A 32 -6.76 -7.49 15.29
N ALA A 33 -7.47 -8.18 14.39
CA ALA A 33 -6.89 -8.71 13.16
C ALA A 33 -6.35 -7.59 12.26
N ASN A 34 -7.08 -6.48 12.13
CA ASN A 34 -6.63 -5.32 11.37
C ASN A 34 -5.39 -4.67 12.01
N GLU A 35 -5.35 -4.56 13.34
CA GLU A 35 -4.19 -4.00 14.05
C GLU A 35 -2.94 -4.89 13.90
N VAL A 36 -3.10 -6.21 14.03
CA VAL A 36 -2.03 -7.20 13.82
C VAL A 36 -1.48 -7.11 12.39
N ILE A 37 -2.35 -7.12 11.37
CA ILE A 37 -1.93 -7.02 9.96
C ILE A 37 -1.25 -5.69 9.69
N ALA A 38 -1.74 -4.59 10.25
CA ALA A 38 -1.13 -3.27 10.09
C ALA A 38 0.28 -3.22 10.69
N GLU A 39 0.49 -3.81 11.87
CA GLU A 39 1.81 -3.82 12.51
C GLU A 39 2.80 -4.75 11.78
N LEU A 40 2.35 -5.90 11.28
CA LEU A 40 3.17 -6.76 10.44
C LEU A 40 3.56 -6.07 9.13
N ALA A 41 2.60 -5.41 8.46
CA ALA A 41 2.86 -4.63 7.26
C ALA A 41 3.84 -3.48 7.50
N ASN A 42 3.79 -2.82 8.68
CA ASN A 42 4.75 -1.78 9.07
C ASN A 42 6.20 -2.29 9.18
N LYS A 43 6.38 -3.59 9.40
CA LYS A 43 7.69 -4.26 9.50
C LYS A 43 8.05 -5.04 8.24
N ASN A 44 7.33 -4.82 7.14
CA ASN A 44 7.50 -5.52 5.86
C ASN A 44 7.28 -7.04 5.94
N VAL A 45 6.47 -7.50 6.90
CA VAL A 45 6.03 -8.90 6.96
C VAL A 45 4.70 -9.00 6.24
N GLU A 46 4.62 -9.83 5.20
CA GLU A 46 3.37 -10.06 4.49
C GLU A 46 2.44 -10.96 5.31
N ALA A 47 1.22 -10.47 5.55
CA ALA A 47 0.22 -11.17 6.32
C ALA A 47 -1.13 -11.11 5.58
N SER A 48 -1.89 -12.19 5.68
CA SER A 48 -3.22 -12.30 5.07
C SER A 48 -4.27 -12.68 6.11
N LYS A 49 -5.49 -12.18 5.92
CA LYS A 49 -6.63 -12.54 6.77
C LYS A 49 -7.42 -13.67 6.14
N GLN A 50 -7.79 -14.65 6.95
CA GLN A 50 -8.78 -15.67 6.62
C GLN A 50 -9.93 -15.57 7.62
N VAL A 51 -11.15 -15.59 7.09
CA VAL A 51 -12.35 -15.63 7.89
C VAL A 51 -12.59 -17.08 8.31
N ASP A 52 -12.71 -17.31 9.61
CA ASP A 52 -13.06 -18.61 10.20
C ASP A 52 -14.44 -18.51 10.89
N LYS A 53 -15.01 -19.64 11.30
CA LYS A 53 -16.33 -19.69 11.95
C LYS A 53 -16.36 -18.99 13.31
N GLU A 54 -15.23 -18.94 14.00
CA GLU A 54 -15.10 -18.45 15.38
C GLU A 54 -14.36 -17.10 15.47
N GLY A 55 -13.96 -16.51 14.34
CA GLY A 55 -13.26 -15.23 14.29
C GLY A 55 -12.40 -15.08 13.04
N LEU A 56 -11.47 -14.13 13.06
CA LEU A 56 -10.46 -13.99 12.01
C LEU A 56 -9.16 -14.69 12.42
N THR A 57 -8.52 -15.30 11.43
CA THR A 57 -7.18 -15.90 11.54
C THR A 57 -6.21 -15.12 10.66
N VAL A 58 -5.06 -14.76 11.22
CA VAL A 58 -3.98 -14.10 10.49
C VAL A 58 -2.96 -15.15 10.08
N LEU A 59 -2.66 -15.21 8.78
CA LEU A 59 -1.68 -16.13 8.20
C LEU A 59 -0.46 -15.38 7.69
N VAL A 60 0.71 -15.97 7.90
CA VAL A 60 2.02 -15.46 7.48
C VAL A 60 2.82 -16.57 6.79
N GLU A 61 3.82 -16.19 6.00
CA GLU A 61 4.76 -17.16 5.44
C GLU A 61 5.58 -17.84 6.55
N PRO A 62 5.87 -19.16 6.44
CA PRO A 62 6.66 -19.91 7.42
C PRO A 62 8.03 -19.29 7.68
N ALA A 63 8.64 -18.69 6.65
CA ALA A 63 9.92 -18.01 6.75
C ALA A 63 9.89 -16.79 7.69
N ASP A 64 8.76 -16.11 7.75
CA ASP A 64 8.57 -14.88 8.53
C ASP A 64 7.93 -15.12 9.89
N MET A 65 7.54 -16.35 10.23
CA MET A 65 6.81 -16.68 11.46
C MET A 65 7.52 -16.18 12.73
N ASN A 66 8.83 -16.42 12.85
CA ASN A 66 9.61 -15.99 14.01
C ASN A 66 9.69 -14.45 14.12
N SER A 67 9.88 -13.78 12.99
CA SER A 67 9.90 -12.31 12.92
C SER A 67 8.55 -11.73 13.29
N ALA A 68 7.47 -12.32 12.77
CA ALA A 68 6.09 -11.92 13.05
C ALA A 68 5.76 -12.02 14.56
N VAL A 69 6.11 -13.14 15.21
CA VAL A 69 5.89 -13.30 16.66
C VAL A 69 6.65 -12.23 17.45
N GLN A 70 7.93 -12.03 17.18
CA GLN A 70 8.74 -11.03 17.90
C GLN A 70 8.22 -9.60 17.72
N VAL A 71 7.77 -9.26 16.51
CA VAL A 71 7.16 -7.95 16.21
C VAL A 71 5.89 -7.76 17.01
N LEU A 72 5.00 -8.75 17.04
CA LEU A 72 3.74 -8.65 17.78
C LEU A 72 3.95 -8.64 19.30
N GLU A 73 4.88 -9.44 19.82
CA GLU A 73 5.25 -9.43 21.24
C GLU A 73 5.81 -8.08 21.67
N ALA A 74 6.70 -7.49 20.85
CA ALA A 74 7.25 -6.16 21.10
C ALA A 74 6.18 -5.05 21.07
N ALA A 75 5.15 -5.22 20.23
CA ALA A 75 4.01 -4.32 20.15
C ALA A 75 2.92 -4.60 21.21
N GLY A 76 3.01 -5.73 21.94
CA GLY A 76 2.00 -6.17 22.90
C GLY A 76 0.67 -6.58 22.26
N LEU A 77 0.70 -7.06 21.01
CA LEU A 77 -0.44 -7.54 20.25
C LEU A 77 -0.59 -9.07 20.36
N PRO A 78 -1.82 -9.62 20.25
CA PRO A 78 -3.10 -8.91 20.17
C PRO A 78 -3.47 -8.29 21.51
N ARG A 79 -4.17 -7.14 21.48
CA ARG A 79 -4.60 -6.47 22.71
C ARG A 79 -5.61 -7.36 23.42
N ARG A 80 -5.44 -7.55 24.74
CA ARG A 80 -6.48 -8.22 25.54
C ARG A 80 -7.75 -7.38 25.47
N SER A 81 -8.85 -7.97 24.99
CA SER A 81 -10.17 -7.37 25.10
C SER A 81 -10.46 -7.12 26.58
N ARG A 82 -10.78 -5.87 26.93
CA ARG A 82 -11.17 -5.50 28.29
C ARG A 82 -12.66 -5.20 28.25
N SER A 83 -13.42 -5.87 29.11
CA SER A 83 -14.83 -5.53 29.29
C SER A 83 -14.96 -4.10 29.79
N SER A 84 -15.82 -3.33 29.14
CA SER A 84 -16.09 -1.95 29.54
C SER A 84 -17.01 -1.91 30.77
N LEU A 85 -16.99 -0.81 31.54
CA LEU A 85 -17.85 -0.64 32.71
C LEU A 85 -19.35 -0.76 32.32
N GLY A 86 -19.70 -0.31 31.11
CA GLY A 86 -21.04 -0.43 30.55
C GLY A 86 -21.46 -1.86 30.23
N GLU A 87 -20.51 -2.75 29.90
CA GLU A 87 -20.78 -4.18 29.69
C GLU A 87 -20.93 -4.97 30.98
N ILE A 88 -20.19 -4.58 32.03
CA ILE A 88 -20.23 -5.27 33.32
C ILE A 88 -21.51 -4.90 34.10
N PHE A 89 -21.95 -3.65 34.03
CA PHE A 89 -23.12 -3.14 34.77
C PHE A 89 -24.34 -2.85 33.86
N ARG A 90 -24.65 -3.80 32.97
CA ARG A 90 -25.84 -3.71 32.10
C ARG A 90 -27.12 -3.76 32.94
N LYS A 91 -28.15 -3.00 32.51
CA LYS A 91 -29.48 -2.99 33.16
C LYS A 91 -30.26 -4.26 32.77
N GLU A 92 -29.79 -5.42 33.21
CA GLU A 92 -30.39 -6.72 32.91
C GLU A 92 -31.34 -7.21 34.01
N GLY A 93 -31.25 -6.64 35.22
CA GLY A 93 -32.17 -6.89 36.33
C GLY A 93 -33.35 -5.91 36.39
N VAL A 94 -34.45 -6.34 37.02
CA VAL A 94 -35.68 -5.52 37.23
C VAL A 94 -35.43 -4.35 38.19
N ILE A 95 -34.41 -4.43 39.04
CA ILE A 95 -34.04 -3.41 40.04
C ILE A 95 -32.52 -3.19 39.97
N SER A 96 -32.08 -1.95 39.77
CA SER A 96 -30.67 -1.57 39.83
C SER A 96 -30.29 -1.12 41.23
N THR A 97 -29.07 -1.46 41.67
CA THR A 97 -28.54 -0.94 42.94
C THR A 97 -28.13 0.53 42.79
N PRO A 98 -28.17 1.35 43.86
CA PRO A 98 -27.70 2.75 43.79
C PRO A 98 -26.26 2.87 43.31
N MET A 99 -25.41 1.89 43.62
CA MET A 99 -24.02 1.85 43.14
C MET A 99 -23.94 1.60 41.63
N GLU A 100 -24.78 0.71 41.07
CA GLU A 100 -24.84 0.47 39.62
C GLU A 100 -25.33 1.70 38.84
N GLU A 101 -26.37 2.37 39.33
CA GLU A 101 -26.88 3.59 38.69
C GLU A 101 -25.81 4.68 38.67
N ARG A 102 -25.09 4.84 39.78
CA ARG A 102 -23.97 5.77 39.89
C ARG A 102 -22.82 5.41 38.95
N ALA A 103 -22.40 4.14 38.91
CA ALA A 103 -21.34 3.69 38.01
C ALA A 103 -21.69 3.95 36.54
N ARG A 104 -22.95 3.69 36.16
CA ARG A 104 -23.47 3.97 34.82
C ARG A 104 -23.50 5.46 34.50
N TYR A 105 -23.91 6.29 35.46
CA TYR A 105 -23.91 7.74 35.30
C TYR A 105 -22.49 8.29 35.09
N ILE A 106 -21.52 7.84 35.89
CA ILE A 106 -20.10 8.23 35.73
C ILE A 106 -19.55 7.79 34.38
N TYR A 107 -19.86 6.56 33.95
CA TYR A 107 -19.43 6.04 32.66
C TYR A 107 -20.03 6.85 31.50
N ALA A 108 -21.33 7.11 31.53
CA ALA A 108 -22.02 7.90 30.52
C ALA A 108 -21.44 9.32 30.42
N LEU A 109 -21.21 9.98 31.56
CA LEU A 109 -20.58 11.31 31.61
C LEU A 109 -19.17 11.30 31.01
N SER A 110 -18.39 10.26 31.32
CA SER A 110 -17.04 10.09 30.77
C SER A 110 -17.09 9.92 29.24
N GLN A 111 -18.01 9.09 28.72
CA GLN A 111 -18.17 8.86 27.28
C GLN A 111 -18.64 10.12 26.53
N GLU A 112 -19.55 10.91 27.12
CA GLU A 112 -20.01 12.16 26.50
C GLU A 112 -18.88 13.18 26.36
N LEU A 113 -18.05 13.30 27.40
CA LEU A 113 -16.86 14.16 27.37
C LEU A 113 -15.78 13.64 26.40
N GLU A 114 -15.56 12.31 26.36
CA GLU A 114 -14.67 11.68 25.37
C GLU A 114 -15.13 11.99 23.94
N SER A 115 -16.42 11.81 23.65
CA SER A 115 -17.03 12.11 22.35
C SER A 115 -16.85 13.59 21.98
N THR A 116 -17.19 14.50 22.89
CA THR A 116 -17.07 15.95 22.66
C THR A 116 -15.62 16.38 22.40
N LEU A 117 -14.67 15.90 23.19
CA LEU A 117 -13.26 16.23 23.01
C LEU A 117 -12.67 15.61 21.73
N SER A 118 -13.16 14.45 21.32
CA SER A 118 -12.73 13.79 20.07
C SER A 118 -13.15 14.55 18.81
N GLN A 119 -14.17 15.41 18.88
CA GLN A 119 -14.63 16.24 17.76
C GLN A 119 -13.75 17.49 17.54
N ILE A 120 -12.81 17.77 18.42
CA ILE A 120 -11.88 18.89 18.26
C ILE A 120 -10.90 18.56 17.13
N ASP A 121 -10.72 19.50 16.20
CA ASP A 121 -9.80 19.33 15.08
C ASP A 121 -8.37 19.01 15.56
N GLY A 122 -7.80 17.96 14.99
CA GLY A 122 -6.46 17.47 15.37
C GLY A 122 -6.43 16.58 16.61
N VAL A 123 -7.54 16.35 17.30
CA VAL A 123 -7.64 15.27 18.30
C VAL A 123 -7.89 13.94 17.59
N VAL A 124 -7.03 12.96 17.84
CA VAL A 124 -7.12 11.59 17.28
C VAL A 124 -7.87 10.66 18.24
N LEU A 125 -7.63 10.83 19.55
CA LEU A 125 -8.26 10.04 20.60
C LEU A 125 -8.35 10.90 21.85
N ALA A 126 -9.50 10.88 22.52
CA ALA A 126 -9.67 11.43 23.85
C ALA A 126 -10.11 10.33 24.82
N ARG A 127 -9.53 10.30 26.02
CA ARG A 127 -9.96 9.46 27.14
C ARG A 127 -10.15 10.33 28.37
N VAL A 128 -11.27 10.13 29.05
CA VAL A 128 -11.63 10.93 30.22
C VAL A 128 -12.01 10.00 31.35
N HIS A 129 -11.33 10.12 32.49
CA HIS A 129 -11.74 9.45 33.71
C HIS A 129 -12.28 10.48 34.69
N VAL A 130 -13.52 10.29 35.10
CA VAL A 130 -14.23 11.19 36.01
C VAL A 130 -14.39 10.54 37.37
N VAL A 131 -14.08 11.29 38.42
CA VAL A 131 -14.39 10.94 39.81
C VAL A 131 -15.36 11.99 40.34
N LEU A 132 -16.58 11.56 40.64
CA LEU A 132 -17.62 12.42 41.20
C LEU A 132 -17.55 12.45 42.74
N PRO A 133 -17.93 13.57 43.37
CA PRO A 133 -17.82 13.70 44.81
C PRO A 133 -18.73 12.70 45.53
N GLU A 134 -18.22 12.07 46.57
CA GLU A 134 -18.92 11.06 47.35
C GLU A 134 -18.87 11.37 48.84
N ARG A 135 -20.02 11.17 49.51
CA ARG A 135 -20.11 11.14 50.97
C ARG A 135 -20.17 9.68 51.39
N VAL A 136 -19.03 9.16 51.83
CA VAL A 136 -18.86 7.78 52.31
C VAL A 136 -19.60 7.55 53.64
N ALA A 137 -19.59 8.53 54.55
CA ALA A 137 -20.36 8.48 55.79
C ALA A 137 -20.81 9.88 56.25
N PRO A 138 -21.91 10.00 57.02
CA PRO A 138 -22.28 11.24 57.69
C PRO A 138 -21.17 11.68 58.66
N GLY A 139 -20.52 12.81 58.37
CA GLY A 139 -19.44 13.39 59.20
C GLY A 139 -18.03 13.23 58.63
N GLU A 140 -17.83 12.41 57.59
CA GLU A 140 -16.56 12.32 56.89
C GLU A 140 -16.42 13.42 55.81
N PRO A 141 -15.18 13.87 55.53
CA PRO A 141 -14.93 14.86 54.48
C PRO A 141 -15.35 14.29 53.12
N VAL A 142 -16.10 15.10 52.37
CA VAL A 142 -16.53 14.73 51.01
C VAL A 142 -15.29 14.59 50.13
N GLN A 143 -15.16 13.45 49.43
CA GLN A 143 -14.09 13.31 48.45
C GLN A 143 -14.32 14.34 47.33
N PRO A 144 -13.33 15.19 46.99
CA PRO A 144 -13.51 16.21 45.97
C PRO A 144 -13.68 15.57 44.59
N ALA A 145 -14.42 16.24 43.72
CA ALA A 145 -14.49 15.88 42.32
C ALA A 145 -13.09 16.00 41.68
N SER A 146 -12.75 15.08 40.78
CA SER A 146 -11.52 15.14 40.00
C SER A 146 -11.71 14.52 38.62
N ALA A 147 -10.88 14.93 37.66
CA ALA A 147 -10.87 14.32 36.35
C ALA A 147 -9.45 14.26 35.77
N SER A 148 -9.20 13.21 34.99
CA SER A 148 -7.98 13.07 34.19
C SER A 148 -8.35 12.92 32.72
N VAL A 149 -7.75 13.75 31.88
CA VAL A 149 -7.98 13.82 30.45
C VAL A 149 -6.71 13.45 29.72
N PHE A 150 -6.79 12.45 28.86
CA PHE A 150 -5.73 12.03 27.97
C PHE A 150 -6.14 12.34 26.53
N ILE A 151 -5.29 13.07 25.82
CA ILE A 151 -5.55 13.45 24.42
C ILE A 151 -4.36 13.02 23.58
N LYS A 152 -4.63 12.17 22.59
CA LYS A 152 -3.70 11.91 21.49
C LYS A 152 -4.01 12.90 20.37
N HIS A 153 -3.02 13.67 19.92
CA HIS A 153 -3.24 14.73 18.93
C HIS A 153 -2.29 14.64 17.74
N THR A 154 -2.69 15.21 16.61
CA THR A 154 -1.81 15.40 15.46
C THR A 154 -0.91 16.63 15.66
N ASN A 155 0.15 16.74 14.86
CA ASN A 155 1.03 17.92 14.86
C ASN A 155 0.34 19.22 14.41
N ALA A 156 -0.90 19.14 13.90
CA ALA A 156 -1.67 20.31 13.52
C ALA A 156 -2.31 21.03 14.74
N LEU A 157 -2.49 20.32 15.86
CA LEU A 157 -3.04 20.88 17.09
C LEU A 157 -1.90 21.34 18.01
N ASP A 158 -1.93 22.61 18.40
CA ASP A 158 -1.06 23.16 19.43
C ASP A 158 -1.65 22.92 20.84
N PRO A 159 -1.04 22.05 21.67
CA PRO A 159 -1.58 21.70 22.98
C PRO A 159 -1.65 22.89 23.93
N ASP A 160 -0.72 23.85 23.85
CA ASP A 160 -0.66 24.98 24.78
C ASP A 160 -1.85 25.93 24.56
N SER A 161 -2.26 26.11 23.30
CA SER A 161 -3.40 26.93 22.93
C SER A 161 -4.76 26.36 23.36
N ILE A 162 -4.89 25.02 23.35
CA ILE A 162 -6.17 24.33 23.58
C ILE A 162 -6.35 23.91 25.04
N THR A 163 -5.25 23.72 25.79
CA THR A 163 -5.28 23.27 27.19
C THR A 163 -6.27 24.07 28.06
N PRO A 164 -6.30 25.42 28.04
CA PRO A 164 -7.26 26.17 28.85
C PRO A 164 -8.72 25.92 28.45
N ARG A 165 -9.00 25.71 27.16
CA ARG A 165 -10.35 25.43 26.65
C ARG A 165 -10.83 24.05 27.05
N VAL A 166 -9.96 23.03 26.93
CA VAL A 166 -10.24 21.68 27.40
C VAL A 166 -10.50 21.69 28.90
N ARG A 167 -9.69 22.41 29.69
CA ARG A 167 -9.90 22.54 31.13
C ARG A 167 -11.24 23.17 31.47
N ASN A 168 -11.60 24.27 30.82
CA ASN A 168 -12.88 24.94 31.01
C ASN A 168 -14.06 24.03 30.66
N LEU A 169 -13.99 23.35 29.52
CA LEU A 169 -15.06 22.46 29.05
C LEU A 169 -15.30 21.33 30.05
N VAL A 170 -14.23 20.66 30.49
CA VAL A 170 -14.31 19.55 31.45
C VAL A 170 -14.75 20.03 32.84
N ALA A 171 -14.25 21.17 33.31
CA ALA A 171 -14.66 21.76 34.59
C ALA A 171 -16.15 22.14 34.62
N SER A 172 -16.69 22.62 33.49
CA SER A 172 -18.10 22.96 33.35
C SER A 172 -19.01 21.74 33.16
N GLY A 173 -18.49 20.65 32.58
CA GLY A 173 -19.25 19.42 32.32
C GLY A 173 -19.39 18.50 33.52
N ILE A 174 -18.57 18.65 34.57
CA ILE A 174 -18.56 17.75 35.73
C ILE A 174 -19.12 18.47 36.97
N PRO A 175 -20.15 17.91 37.64
CA PRO A 175 -20.66 18.44 38.89
C PRO A 175 -19.58 18.53 39.98
N GLY A 176 -19.43 19.71 40.61
CA GLY A 176 -18.44 19.94 41.68
C GLY A 176 -17.02 20.27 41.19
N MET A 177 -16.82 20.49 39.88
CA MET A 177 -15.54 20.85 39.28
C MET A 177 -15.41 22.32 38.84
N ALA A 178 -16.39 23.18 39.12
CA ALA A 178 -16.38 24.58 38.65
C ALA A 178 -15.11 25.36 39.06
N ASP A 179 -14.57 25.09 40.26
CA ASP A 179 -13.35 25.74 40.77
C ASP A 179 -12.06 24.98 40.40
N ALA A 180 -12.15 23.89 39.63
CA ALA A 180 -11.02 23.02 39.32
C ALA A 180 -10.16 23.52 38.15
N THR A 181 -10.62 24.52 37.40
CA THR A 181 -9.95 25.06 36.22
C THR A 181 -8.49 25.46 36.46
N GLN A 182 -8.19 25.97 37.66
CA GLN A 182 -6.86 26.44 38.06
C GLN A 182 -6.09 25.43 38.92
N ASN A 183 -6.70 24.32 39.31
CA ASN A 183 -6.10 23.36 40.24
C ASN A 183 -5.64 22.08 39.49
N PRO A 184 -4.33 21.91 39.24
CA PRO A 184 -3.80 20.76 38.51
C PRO A 184 -3.99 19.43 39.26
N THR A 185 -4.20 19.45 40.58
CA THR A 185 -4.49 18.25 41.37
C THR A 185 -5.91 17.74 41.14
N LYS A 186 -6.85 18.63 40.81
CA LYS A 186 -8.24 18.27 40.51
C LYS A 186 -8.46 17.92 39.03
N LEU A 187 -7.75 18.60 38.13
CA LEU A 187 -7.87 18.40 36.69
C LEU A 187 -6.50 18.25 36.03
N SER A 188 -6.18 17.02 35.65
CA SER A 188 -4.96 16.70 34.90
C SER A 188 -5.29 16.53 33.42
N VAL A 189 -4.55 17.20 32.54
CA VAL A 189 -4.70 17.09 31.09
C VAL A 189 -3.33 16.76 30.51
N VAL A 190 -3.24 15.65 29.78
CA VAL A 190 -1.99 15.17 29.17
C VAL A 190 -2.20 15.04 27.66
N PHE A 191 -1.31 15.68 26.90
CA PHE A 191 -1.27 15.60 25.46
C PHE A 191 -0.13 14.69 25.01
N VAL A 192 -0.41 13.79 24.07
CA VAL A 192 0.57 12.91 23.45
C VAL A 192 0.50 13.05 21.93
N PRO A 193 1.62 13.37 21.25
CA PRO A 193 1.61 13.46 19.80
C PRO A 193 1.39 12.08 19.17
N ALA A 194 0.55 12.03 18.15
CA ALA A 194 0.40 10.87 17.29
C ALA A 194 1.61 10.77 16.36
N ALA A 195 2.23 9.59 16.30
CA ALA A 195 3.25 9.31 15.30
C ALA A 195 2.63 9.49 13.90
N PRO A 196 3.24 10.29 13.01
CA PRO A 196 2.73 10.46 11.66
C PRO A 196 2.80 9.12 10.91
N TYR A 197 1.76 8.80 10.14
CA TYR A 197 1.81 7.68 9.21
C TYR A 197 2.93 7.93 8.19
N GLN A 198 3.94 7.07 8.18
CA GLN A 198 4.99 7.09 7.16
C GLN A 198 4.73 5.95 6.19
N GLU A 199 4.33 6.30 4.97
CA GLU A 199 4.19 5.36 3.87
C GLU A 199 5.58 4.85 3.48
N ARG A 200 5.98 3.73 4.09
CA ARG A 200 7.31 3.13 3.91
C ARG A 200 7.47 2.43 2.57
N ARG A 201 6.37 2.01 1.93
CA ARG A 201 6.38 1.43 0.58
C ARG A 201 6.54 2.53 -0.46
N LYS A 202 7.77 3.03 -0.60
CA LYS A 202 8.14 3.86 -1.75
C LYS A 202 8.18 2.94 -2.98
N MET A 203 7.10 2.94 -3.74
CA MET A 203 7.08 2.35 -5.08
C MET A 203 8.04 3.15 -5.97
N ALA A 204 8.97 2.47 -6.62
CA ALA A 204 9.90 3.09 -7.55
C ALA A 204 9.82 2.39 -8.91
N TYR A 205 9.97 3.17 -9.98
CA TYR A 205 9.88 2.65 -11.34
C TYR A 205 11.13 1.86 -11.71
N PHE A 206 10.95 0.61 -12.10
CA PHE A 206 11.95 -0.23 -12.76
C PHE A 206 11.54 -0.43 -14.22
N GLY A 207 11.95 0.53 -15.08
CA GLY A 207 11.49 0.57 -16.48
C GLY A 207 9.97 0.83 -16.55
N PRO A 208 9.18 0.01 -17.28
CA PRO A 208 7.73 0.18 -17.38
C PRO A 208 6.96 -0.36 -16.16
N PHE A 209 7.62 -0.98 -15.18
CA PHE A 209 6.96 -1.61 -14.02
C PHE A 209 7.23 -0.84 -12.73
N LEU A 210 6.24 -0.82 -11.82
CA LEU A 210 6.38 -0.30 -10.45
C LEU A 210 6.88 -1.44 -9.56
N MET A 211 8.04 -1.25 -8.91
CA MET A 211 8.65 -2.25 -8.04
C MET A 211 8.99 -1.64 -6.68
N GLN A 212 9.02 -2.46 -5.63
CA GLN A 212 9.41 -2.02 -4.30
C GLN A 212 10.88 -1.56 -4.33
N ALA A 213 11.17 -0.37 -3.80
CA ALA A 213 12.48 0.27 -3.95
C ALA A 213 13.65 -0.57 -3.38
N ASP A 214 13.36 -1.42 -2.40
CA ASP A 214 14.35 -2.28 -1.74
C ASP A 214 14.96 -3.31 -2.70
N ASP A 215 14.20 -3.78 -3.69
CA ASP A 215 14.63 -4.84 -4.62
C ASP A 215 15.27 -4.32 -5.92
N ILE A 216 15.24 -3.00 -6.15
CA ILE A 216 15.72 -2.40 -7.41
C ILE A 216 17.20 -2.68 -7.64
N GLY A 217 18.03 -2.71 -6.59
CA GLY A 217 19.45 -3.02 -6.70
C GLY A 217 19.71 -4.44 -7.21
N TYR A 218 18.99 -5.41 -6.66
CA TYR A 218 19.07 -6.82 -7.06
C TYR A 218 18.61 -7.01 -8.51
N TRP A 219 17.44 -6.49 -8.87
CA TRP A 219 16.89 -6.64 -10.23
C TRP A 219 17.69 -5.87 -11.29
N ARG A 220 18.30 -4.73 -10.95
CA ARG A 220 19.28 -4.07 -11.82
C ARG A 220 20.49 -4.96 -12.08
N ALA A 221 21.07 -5.57 -11.05
CA ALA A 221 22.20 -6.47 -11.22
C ALA A 221 21.84 -7.70 -12.05
N VAL A 222 20.67 -8.30 -11.81
CA VAL A 222 20.17 -9.45 -12.58
C VAL A 222 19.94 -9.10 -14.05
N THR A 223 19.31 -7.97 -14.35
CA THR A 223 19.08 -7.55 -15.74
C THR A 223 20.38 -7.20 -16.48
N VAL A 224 21.35 -6.58 -15.80
CA VAL A 224 22.67 -6.28 -16.38
C VAL A 224 23.46 -7.57 -16.64
N THR A 225 23.52 -8.49 -15.66
CA THR A 225 24.21 -9.77 -15.83
C THR A 225 23.55 -10.65 -16.89
N ALA A 226 22.22 -10.69 -16.95
CA ALA A 226 21.48 -11.41 -17.99
C ALA A 226 21.73 -10.82 -19.39
N SER A 227 21.75 -9.49 -19.53
CA SER A 227 22.04 -8.84 -20.82
C SER A 227 23.48 -9.06 -21.28
N ILE A 228 24.45 -9.06 -20.36
CA ILE A 228 25.86 -9.38 -20.67
C ILE A 228 26.01 -10.83 -21.12
N THR A 229 25.39 -11.77 -20.41
CA THR A 229 25.46 -13.20 -20.76
C THR A 229 24.78 -13.47 -22.11
N LEU A 230 23.62 -12.85 -22.37
CA LEU A 230 22.96 -12.91 -23.68
C LEU A 230 23.86 -12.37 -24.81
N LEU A 231 24.51 -11.23 -24.59
CA LEU A 231 25.42 -10.63 -25.57
C LEU A 231 26.62 -11.55 -25.86
N ALA A 232 27.21 -12.16 -24.83
CA ALA A 232 28.32 -13.09 -24.98
C ALA A 232 27.92 -14.35 -25.77
N ILE A 233 26.73 -14.89 -25.53
CA ILE A 233 26.18 -16.02 -26.29
C ILE A 233 25.98 -15.62 -27.75
N LEU A 234 25.40 -14.44 -28.02
CA LEU A 234 25.15 -13.96 -29.37
C LEU A 234 26.47 -13.73 -30.14
N MET A 235 27.48 -13.15 -29.47
CA MET A 235 28.84 -13.05 -30.00
C MET A 235 29.46 -14.42 -30.29
N GLY A 236 29.28 -15.41 -29.41
CA GLY A 236 29.77 -16.77 -29.63
C GLY A 236 29.11 -17.46 -30.83
N VAL A 237 27.79 -17.28 -31.00
CA VAL A 237 27.04 -17.80 -32.16
C VAL A 237 27.50 -17.11 -33.44
N LEU A 238 27.64 -15.78 -33.42
CA LEU A 238 28.11 -15.00 -34.57
C LEU A 238 29.53 -15.40 -34.97
N TYR A 239 30.41 -15.58 -33.98
CA TYR A 239 31.77 -16.07 -34.19
C TYR A 239 31.79 -17.50 -34.73
N GLY A 240 30.91 -18.38 -34.24
CA GLY A 240 30.74 -19.73 -34.76
C GLY A 240 30.29 -19.75 -36.22
N LEU A 241 29.29 -18.92 -36.57
CA LEU A 241 28.82 -18.73 -37.95
C LEU A 241 29.92 -18.16 -38.85
N TYR A 242 30.63 -17.13 -38.39
CA TYR A 242 31.76 -16.54 -39.11
C TYR A 242 32.88 -17.57 -39.35
N ARG A 243 33.19 -18.37 -38.33
CA ARG A 243 34.18 -19.45 -38.45
C ARG A 243 33.73 -20.53 -39.44
N LEU A 244 32.46 -20.92 -39.42
CA LEU A 244 31.89 -21.89 -40.38
C LEU A 244 31.91 -21.35 -41.82
N TRP A 245 31.60 -20.06 -42.00
CA TRP A 245 31.68 -19.38 -43.29
C TRP A 245 33.12 -19.34 -43.81
N ARG A 246 34.09 -19.01 -42.94
CA ARG A 246 35.53 -18.98 -43.26
C ARG A 246 36.11 -20.37 -43.56
N GLN A 247 35.59 -21.43 -42.95
CA GLN A 247 36.00 -22.82 -43.21
C GLN A 247 35.39 -23.40 -44.50
N GLY A 248 34.60 -22.62 -45.26
CA GLY A 248 34.10 -23.01 -46.58
C GLY A 248 32.98 -24.05 -46.58
N VAL A 249 32.34 -24.28 -45.43
CA VAL A 249 31.26 -25.28 -45.28
C VAL A 249 29.89 -24.70 -45.69
N LEU A 250 29.71 -23.38 -45.66
CA LEU A 250 28.50 -22.71 -46.16
C LEU A 250 28.61 -22.43 -47.66
N VAL A 251 28.14 -23.40 -48.46
CA VAL A 251 27.91 -23.22 -49.90
C VAL A 251 26.67 -22.33 -50.06
N LEU A 252 26.82 -21.19 -50.74
CA LEU A 252 25.70 -20.36 -51.19
C LEU A 252 24.66 -21.27 -51.89
N PRO A 253 23.36 -21.23 -51.56
CA PRO A 253 22.37 -21.97 -52.33
C PRO A 253 22.44 -21.49 -53.80
N ARG A 254 22.73 -22.44 -54.70
CA ARG A 254 22.88 -22.30 -56.17
C ARG A 254 21.60 -21.87 -56.89
N PHE A 255 20.84 -20.92 -56.36
CA PHE A 255 19.57 -20.49 -56.95
C PHE A 255 19.68 -19.22 -57.82
N LEU A 256 20.82 -18.52 -57.83
CA LEU A 256 20.94 -17.23 -58.54
C LEU A 256 21.71 -17.25 -59.88
N ASP A 257 22.19 -18.39 -60.37
CA ASP A 257 22.99 -18.42 -61.62
C ASP A 257 22.15 -18.48 -62.91
N HIS A 258 20.81 -18.58 -62.84
CA HIS A 258 20.01 -18.88 -64.05
C HIS A 258 19.59 -17.67 -64.91
N SER A 259 19.92 -16.43 -64.53
CA SER A 259 19.36 -15.22 -65.19
C SER A 259 20.24 -14.51 -66.22
N LEU A 260 21.38 -15.07 -66.66
CA LEU A 260 22.22 -14.40 -67.66
C LEU A 260 22.73 -15.34 -68.76
N ALA A 261 21.84 -15.77 -69.68
CA ALA A 261 22.23 -16.36 -70.96
C ALA A 261 21.28 -15.95 -72.12
N LYS A 262 21.68 -14.87 -72.81
CA LYS A 262 21.62 -14.56 -74.27
C LYS A 262 20.42 -15.03 -75.14
N PRO A 263 19.74 -14.12 -75.89
CA PRO A 263 18.79 -14.49 -76.93
C PRO A 263 19.46 -14.57 -78.33
N ALA A 264 19.08 -15.56 -79.14
CA ALA A 264 19.36 -15.60 -80.58
C ALA A 264 18.26 -16.37 -81.31
N GLY A 265 17.61 -15.73 -82.29
CA GLY A 265 16.65 -16.34 -83.20
C GLY A 265 15.70 -15.33 -83.85
N ALA A 266 16.09 -14.81 -85.02
CA ALA A 266 15.31 -13.93 -85.91
C ALA A 266 14.21 -14.72 -86.69
N PRO A 267 13.33 -14.12 -87.54
CA PRO A 267 13.76 -13.42 -88.77
C PRO A 267 12.90 -12.23 -89.29
N THR A 268 13.51 -11.54 -90.27
CA THR A 268 12.93 -10.82 -91.44
C THR A 268 12.27 -9.44 -91.27
N ALA A 269 12.88 -8.44 -91.93
CA ALA A 269 12.27 -7.21 -92.42
C ALA A 269 11.87 -7.38 -93.91
N PRO A 270 11.01 -6.50 -94.48
CA PRO A 270 11.57 -5.35 -95.19
C PRO A 270 10.85 -4.02 -94.96
N GLN A 271 11.52 -2.97 -95.42
CA GLN A 271 11.28 -1.52 -95.29
C GLN A 271 9.99 -1.03 -95.97
N SER A 272 9.40 0.08 -95.49
CA SER A 272 8.95 1.23 -96.32
C SER A 272 8.17 2.32 -95.54
N SER A 273 8.61 3.57 -95.73
CA SER A 273 7.86 4.84 -95.86
C SER A 273 7.14 5.53 -94.68
N ALA A 274 7.42 6.85 -94.63
CA ALA A 274 6.54 7.98 -94.28
C ALA A 274 6.64 8.62 -92.87
N THR A 275 7.38 9.73 -92.82
CA THR A 275 7.16 10.94 -91.99
C THR A 275 5.83 11.64 -92.37
N PRO A 276 5.38 12.77 -91.75
CA PRO A 276 5.67 13.39 -90.44
C PRO A 276 4.41 13.90 -89.69
N GLY A 277 4.61 14.43 -88.48
CA GLY A 277 3.69 15.37 -87.80
C GLY A 277 3.36 14.93 -86.38
N LEU A 278 3.22 15.77 -85.37
CA LEU A 278 3.10 17.23 -85.30
C LEU A 278 3.22 17.55 -83.79
N PHE A 279 4.04 18.56 -83.43
CA PHE A 279 3.81 19.50 -82.31
C PHE A 279 3.69 18.97 -80.86
N ALA A 280 4.68 19.29 -80.00
CA ALA A 280 4.69 20.44 -79.06
C ALA A 280 4.15 20.03 -77.66
N VAL A 281 5.01 19.77 -76.66
CA VAL A 281 5.67 20.74 -75.75
C VAL A 281 4.70 21.80 -75.21
N LYS A 282 4.40 21.75 -73.89
CA LYS A 282 4.78 22.78 -72.88
C LYS A 282 3.90 22.70 -71.60
N ASN A 283 4.55 22.37 -70.48
CA ASN A 283 4.19 22.67 -69.08
C ASN A 283 4.08 24.19 -68.83
N PRO A 284 3.80 24.72 -67.63
CA PRO A 284 2.81 24.42 -66.58
C PRO A 284 2.07 25.71 -66.12
N GLY A 285 1.15 25.62 -65.15
CA GLY A 285 0.54 26.76 -64.43
C GLY A 285 -0.84 26.35 -63.89
N THR A 286 -1.35 26.77 -62.74
CA THR A 286 -1.07 27.88 -61.81
C THR A 286 -2.01 27.70 -60.60
N LYS A 287 -1.56 27.98 -59.37
CA LYS A 287 -2.40 28.41 -58.20
C LYS A 287 -2.89 29.87 -58.46
N PRO A 288 -3.86 30.52 -57.76
CA PRO A 288 -4.03 30.48 -56.29
C PRO A 288 -5.46 30.77 -55.70
N ASP A 289 -5.53 30.78 -54.36
CA ASP A 289 -6.36 31.55 -53.38
C ASP A 289 -7.89 31.41 -53.19
N SER A 290 -8.28 31.17 -51.92
CA SER A 290 -9.19 32.01 -51.05
C SER A 290 -9.67 31.17 -49.85
N ASN A 291 -9.27 31.45 -48.60
CA ASN A 291 -9.83 32.37 -47.59
C ASN A 291 -11.30 32.12 -47.18
N GLY A 292 -11.54 31.90 -45.87
CA GLY A 292 -12.88 31.79 -45.28
C GLY A 292 -12.88 31.48 -43.78
N THR A 293 -12.86 32.55 -42.97
CA THR A 293 -12.98 32.64 -41.51
C THR A 293 -14.45 32.60 -41.05
N ALA A 294 -14.67 32.47 -39.72
CA ALA A 294 -15.88 32.72 -38.90
C ALA A 294 -16.65 31.45 -38.50
N ALA A 295 -17.07 31.23 -37.24
CA ALA A 295 -17.05 32.02 -36.01
C ALA A 295 -17.10 31.05 -34.81
#